data_AF-X0Y681-F1
#
_entry.id   AF-X0Y681-F1
#
_cell.length_a   1.000
_cell.length_b   1.000
_cell.length_c   1.000
_cell.angle_alpha   90.00
_cell.angle_beta   90.00
_cell.angle_gamma   90.00
#
_symmetry.space_group_name_H-M   'P 1'
#
loop_
_entity.id
_entity.type
_entity.pdbx_description
1 polymer ?
#
loop_
_entity_poly.entity_id
_entity_poly.type
_entity_poly.pdbx_seq_one_letter_code
_entity_poly.pdbx_strand_id
1 'polypeptide(L)'
;MGAKRKASPWRSPWAKWGGRGRSQWAKWVRELDGKSGVYVIREKGSRLVVYVGQSHTGRLKKTMIRHFQHWKGNNAGPTYNRGRVEVRVILAPKRVPMILKIEQECLYRLNPRDNETGWPDEVPF
;
A
#
# COMPACT_ATOMS: atom_id res chain seq x y z
N MET A 1 24.75 7.72 8.80
CA MET A 1 23.75 7.01 9.63
C MET A 1 22.55 6.62 8.77
N GLY A 2 22.42 5.33 8.43
CA GLY A 2 21.32 4.85 7.59
C GLY A 2 20.00 4.78 8.37
N ALA A 3 18.98 5.51 7.92
CA ALA A 3 17.64 5.39 8.49
C ALA A 3 17.16 3.94 8.36
N LYS A 4 16.93 3.27 9.49
CA LYS A 4 16.53 1.86 9.54
C LYS A 4 15.15 1.70 8.88
N ARG A 5 15.06 0.83 7.86
CA ARG A 5 13.79 0.40 7.27
C ARG A 5 12.96 -0.31 8.35
N LYS A 6 11.71 0.07 8.56
CA LYS A 6 10.81 -0.60 9.51
C LYS A 6 9.61 -1.18 8.77
N ALA A 7 9.61 -2.49 8.59
CA ALA A 7 8.45 -3.22 8.11
C ALA A 7 7.43 -3.39 9.25
N SER A 8 6.17 -3.13 8.96
CA SER A 8 5.06 -3.42 9.87
C SER A 8 4.65 -4.90 9.78
N PRO A 9 3.95 -5.45 10.81
CA PRO A 9 3.25 -6.71 10.63
C PRO A 9 2.10 -6.55 9.64
N TRP A 10 1.58 -7.65 9.12
CA TRP A 10 0.36 -7.64 8.30
C TRP A 10 -0.82 -7.18 9.14
N ARG A 11 -1.62 -6.23 8.62
CA ARG A 11 -2.78 -5.68 9.32
C ARG A 11 -3.93 -5.49 8.33
N SER A 12 -5.16 -5.69 8.79
CA SER A 12 -6.32 -5.27 8.01
C SER A 12 -6.31 -3.73 7.90
N PRO A 13 -6.55 -3.15 6.70
CA PRO A 13 -6.70 -1.70 6.55
C PRO A 13 -7.98 -1.16 7.21
N TRP A 14 -8.85 -2.07 7.64
CA TRP A 14 -10.15 -1.79 8.19
C TRP A 14 -10.18 -1.89 9.71
N ALA A 15 -10.85 -0.94 10.38
CA ALA A 15 -11.16 -1.08 11.79
C ALA A 15 -12.20 -2.19 11.99
N LYS A 16 -11.99 -3.09 12.97
CA LYS A 16 -13.04 -4.03 13.39
C LYS A 16 -14.17 -3.21 14.02
N TRP A 17 -15.40 -3.50 13.62
CA TRP A 17 -16.60 -2.76 14.01
C TRP A 17 -16.82 -2.82 15.54
N GLY A 18 -17.01 -1.65 16.13
CA GLY A 18 -17.57 -1.47 17.47
C GLY A 18 -18.50 -0.26 17.44
N GLY A 19 -19.80 -0.51 17.20
CA GLY A 19 -20.91 0.43 17.43
C GLY A 19 -20.99 1.69 16.56
N ARG A 20 -22.03 1.74 15.71
CA ARG A 20 -22.66 2.91 15.05
C ARG A 20 -21.76 3.87 14.24
N GLY A 21 -21.94 3.82 12.92
CA GLY A 21 -21.88 5.01 12.07
C GLY A 21 -20.53 5.33 11.44
N ARG A 22 -20.45 5.07 10.13
CA ARG A 22 -19.34 5.32 9.19
C ARG A 22 -18.18 4.34 9.24
N SER A 23 -17.97 3.75 8.08
CA SER A 23 -16.83 2.97 7.67
C SER A 23 -15.51 3.74 7.88
N GLN A 24 -14.69 3.40 8.90
CA GLN A 24 -13.42 4.10 9.19
C GLN A 24 -12.16 3.28 8.90
N TRP A 25 -11.14 3.96 8.37
CA TRP A 25 -9.78 3.43 8.26
C TRP A 25 -9.20 3.09 9.64
N ALA A 26 -8.49 1.96 9.74
CA ALA A 26 -7.80 1.59 10.98
C ALA A 26 -6.82 2.69 11.42
N LYS A 27 -6.57 2.81 12.74
CA LYS A 27 -5.65 3.83 13.29
C LYS A 27 -4.30 3.85 12.58
N TRP A 28 -3.71 2.68 12.32
CA TRP A 28 -2.43 2.54 11.65
C TRP A 28 -2.43 3.09 10.21
N VAL A 29 -3.57 3.05 9.51
CA VAL A 29 -3.71 3.64 8.16
C VAL A 29 -3.72 5.15 8.24
N ARG A 30 -4.38 5.73 9.26
CA ARG A 30 -4.40 7.18 9.48
C ARG A 30 -3.01 7.73 9.81
N GLU A 31 -2.22 6.97 10.55
CA GLU A 31 -0.83 7.32 10.90
C GLU A 31 0.14 7.36 9.69
N LEU A 32 -0.29 6.94 8.50
CA LEU A 32 0.49 7.04 7.26
C LEU A 32 0.41 8.41 6.58
N ASP A 33 -0.39 9.35 7.09
CA ASP A 33 -0.44 10.71 6.56
C ASP A 33 0.95 11.38 6.65
N GLY A 34 1.38 11.99 5.54
CA GLY A 34 2.70 12.62 5.42
C GLY A 34 3.88 11.65 5.29
N LYS A 35 3.65 10.33 5.34
CA LYS A 35 4.70 9.31 5.27
C LYS A 35 4.97 8.84 3.83
N SER A 36 6.16 8.26 3.66
CA SER A 36 6.63 7.62 2.43
C SER A 36 7.07 6.19 2.70
N GLY A 37 7.10 5.37 1.65
CA GLY A 37 7.49 3.98 1.74
C GLY A 37 6.81 3.10 0.70
N VAL A 38 6.83 1.80 0.97
CA VAL A 38 6.23 0.76 0.11
C VAL A 38 5.09 0.10 0.87
N TYR A 39 3.97 -0.16 0.20
CA TYR A 39 2.87 -0.97 0.70
C TYR A 39 2.76 -2.26 -0.10
N VAL A 40 2.41 -3.33 0.60
CA VAL A 40 2.22 -4.67 0.05
C VAL A 40 0.84 -5.15 0.46
N ILE A 41 0.05 -5.59 -0.50
CA ILE A 41 -1.31 -6.09 -0.32
C ILE A 41 -1.31 -7.60 -0.55
N ARG A 42 -1.95 -8.35 0.35
CA ARG A 42 -2.16 -9.79 0.20
C ARG A 42 -3.58 -10.20 0.54
N GLU A 43 -4.03 -11.32 0.01
CA GLU A 43 -5.28 -11.97 0.41
C GLU A 43 -5.16 -12.61 1.81
N LYS A 44 -6.20 -12.48 2.64
CA LYS A 44 -6.23 -13.07 3.99
C LYS A 44 -6.20 -14.59 3.99
N GLY A 45 -6.98 -15.19 3.09
CA GLY A 45 -7.18 -16.64 3.03
C GLY A 45 -5.97 -17.38 2.44
N SER A 46 -5.64 -17.06 1.19
CA SER A 46 -4.55 -17.69 0.45
C SER A 46 -3.16 -17.22 0.86
N ARG A 47 -3.07 -16.04 1.52
CA ARG A 47 -1.82 -15.31 1.80
C ARG A 47 -1.05 -14.91 0.55
N LEU A 48 -1.64 -15.04 -0.64
CA LEU A 48 -1.05 -14.62 -1.90
C LEU A 48 -0.86 -13.09 -1.91
N VAL A 49 0.35 -12.64 -2.23
CA VAL A 49 0.63 -11.23 -2.46
C VAL A 49 0.04 -10.85 -3.82
N VAL A 50 -0.83 -9.86 -3.83
CA VAL A 50 -1.56 -9.44 -5.02
C VAL A 50 -1.01 -8.14 -5.61
N TYR A 51 -0.45 -7.26 -4.76
CA TYR A 51 0.04 -5.97 -5.22
C TYR A 51 1.14 -5.42 -4.32
N VAL A 52 2.10 -4.75 -4.94
CA VAL A 52 3.13 -3.92 -4.33
C VAL A 52 3.07 -2.54 -4.98
N GLY A 53 3.11 -1.49 -4.19
CA GLY A 53 3.24 -0.13 -4.71
C GLY A 53 3.98 0.77 -3.73
N GLN A 54 4.38 1.95 -4.20
CA GLN A 54 5.13 2.91 -3.40
C GLN A 54 4.50 4.31 -3.35
N SER A 55 4.95 5.09 -2.38
CA SER A 55 4.83 6.55 -2.42
C SER A 55 6.06 7.18 -1.82
N HIS A 56 6.73 8.04 -2.57
CA HIS A 56 7.89 8.78 -2.08
C HIS A 56 7.61 10.25 -1.76
N THR A 57 6.47 10.79 -2.17
CA THR A 57 6.06 12.20 -1.99
C THR A 57 5.37 12.51 -0.66
N GLY A 58 5.37 11.59 0.31
CA GLY A 58 4.68 11.77 1.59
C GLY A 58 3.18 11.48 1.52
N ARG A 59 2.74 10.77 0.49
CA ARG A 59 1.32 10.51 0.19
C ARG A 59 0.95 9.03 0.38
N LEU A 60 1.71 8.29 1.18
CA LEU A 60 1.58 6.83 1.31
C LEU A 60 0.15 6.39 1.62
N LYS A 61 -0.53 7.04 2.57
CA LYS A 61 -1.95 6.78 2.84
C LYS A 61 -2.81 6.97 1.58
N LYS A 62 -2.73 8.15 0.95
CA LYS A 62 -3.56 8.53 -0.20
C LYS A 62 -3.35 7.59 -1.37
N THR A 63 -2.11 7.18 -1.65
CA THR A 63 -1.80 6.23 -2.72
C THR A 63 -2.34 4.84 -2.39
N MET A 64 -2.06 4.33 -1.20
CA MET A 64 -2.47 2.99 -0.78
C MET A 64 -4.00 2.81 -0.77
N ILE A 65 -4.77 3.79 -0.26
CA ILE A 65 -6.22 3.64 -0.12
C ILE A 65 -6.99 3.63 -1.45
N ARG A 66 -6.37 4.07 -2.56
CA ARG A 66 -6.98 3.98 -3.90
C ARG A 66 -7.31 2.55 -4.29
N HIS A 67 -6.53 1.58 -3.80
CA HIS A 67 -6.78 0.16 -4.01
C HIS A 67 -7.97 -0.38 -3.20
N PHE A 68 -8.68 0.45 -2.45
CA PHE A 68 -9.85 0.06 -1.64
C PHE A 68 -11.07 0.97 -1.89
N GLN A 69 -10.97 1.86 -2.87
CA GLN A 69 -12.01 2.81 -3.25
C GLN A 69 -12.20 2.72 -4.76
N HIS A 70 -13.44 2.78 -5.21
CA HIS A 70 -13.69 2.87 -6.65
C HIS A 70 -13.23 4.25 -7.13
N TRP A 71 -12.32 4.28 -8.10
CA TRP A 71 -11.87 5.50 -8.77
C TRP A 71 -11.74 5.23 -10.27
N LYS A 72 -12.08 6.24 -11.08
CA LYS A 72 -12.09 6.15 -12.55
C LYS A 72 -10.90 6.93 -13.12
N GLY A 73 -10.34 6.44 -14.23
CA GLY A 73 -9.26 7.07 -15.00
C GLY A 73 -8.38 6.03 -15.69
N ASN A 74 -7.64 6.43 -16.74
CA ASN A 74 -6.78 5.53 -17.51
C ASN A 74 -5.70 4.83 -16.66
N ASN A 75 -5.36 5.43 -15.52
CA ASN A 75 -4.33 4.93 -14.61
C ASN A 75 -4.95 4.28 -13.35
N ALA A 76 -6.21 3.87 -13.42
CA ALA A 76 -6.89 3.19 -12.31
C ALA A 76 -6.30 1.79 -12.12
N GLY A 77 -5.47 1.64 -11.09
CA GLY A 77 -4.94 0.35 -10.67
C GLY A 77 -6.01 -0.58 -10.07
N PRO A 78 -5.66 -1.84 -9.76
CA PRO A 78 -6.59 -2.82 -9.24
C PRO A 78 -7.22 -2.38 -7.92
N THR A 79 -8.50 -2.71 -7.71
CA THR A 79 -9.23 -2.45 -6.46
C THR A 79 -9.55 -3.76 -5.76
N TYR A 80 -9.33 -3.80 -4.45
CA TYR A 80 -9.50 -4.97 -3.60
C TYR A 80 -10.61 -4.78 -2.57
N ASN A 81 -11.30 -5.88 -2.24
CA ASN A 81 -12.19 -5.91 -1.10
C ASN A 81 -11.37 -5.81 0.20
N ARG A 82 -11.39 -4.64 0.84
CA ARG A 82 -10.69 -4.33 2.10
C ARG A 82 -10.96 -5.31 3.25
N GLY A 83 -12.09 -6.02 3.23
CA GLY A 83 -12.43 -7.07 4.20
C GLY A 83 -11.66 -8.38 3.98
N ARG A 84 -11.21 -8.65 2.75
CA ARG A 84 -10.55 -9.89 2.31
C ARG A 84 -9.03 -9.79 2.19
N VAL A 85 -8.45 -8.62 2.43
CA VAL A 85 -7.01 -8.37 2.29
C VAL A 85 -6.37 -7.83 3.55
N GLU A 86 -5.06 -8.02 3.65
CA GLU A 86 -4.18 -7.40 4.63
C GLU A 86 -3.09 -6.61 3.93
N VAL A 87 -2.57 -5.63 4.64
CA VAL A 87 -1.52 -4.76 4.14
C VAL A 87 -0.34 -4.78 5.09
N ARG A 88 0.84 -4.77 4.51
CA ARG A 88 2.11 -4.49 5.18
C ARG A 88 2.71 -3.25 4.54
N VAL A 89 3.21 -2.33 5.38
CA VAL A 89 3.97 -1.16 4.95
C VAL A 89 5.41 -1.23 5.43
N ILE A 90 6.33 -0.79 4.57
CA ILE A 90 7.74 -0.59 4.85
C ILE A 90 7.99 0.92 4.78
N LEU A 91 8.10 1.56 5.94
CA LEU A 91 8.34 3.01 6.00
C LEU A 91 9.78 3.33 5.63
N ALA A 92 9.95 4.41 4.86
CA ALA A 92 11.24 4.89 4.40
C ALA A 92 11.25 6.44 4.33
N PRO A 93 12.41 7.09 4.60
CA PRO A 93 12.59 8.50 4.26
C PRO A 93 12.18 8.84 2.82
N LYS A 94 11.81 10.10 2.57
CA LYS A 94 11.51 10.67 1.25
C LYS A 94 12.75 10.74 0.35
N ARG A 95 13.28 9.58 -0.05
CA ARG A 95 14.44 9.44 -0.92
C ARG A 95 14.07 8.47 -2.04
N VAL A 96 13.79 9.03 -3.22
CA VAL A 96 13.26 8.29 -4.37
C VAL A 96 14.06 7.03 -4.69
N PRO A 97 15.40 7.07 -4.85
CA PRO A 97 16.16 5.87 -5.23
C PRO A 97 16.06 4.73 -4.21
N MET A 98 15.96 5.07 -2.93
CA MET A 98 15.82 4.07 -1.87
C MET A 98 14.44 3.42 -1.89
N ILE A 99 13.38 4.19 -2.13
CA ILE A 99 12.01 3.67 -2.18
C ILE A 99 11.82 2.77 -3.40
N LEU A 100 12.32 3.19 -4.57
CA LEU A 100 12.30 2.37 -5.79
C LEU A 100 13.07 1.06 -5.58
N LYS A 101 14.22 1.10 -4.91
CA LYS A 101 14.97 -0.12 -4.56
C LYS A 101 14.17 -1.06 -3.64
N ILE A 102 13.47 -0.53 -2.64
CA ILE A 102 12.63 -1.35 -1.74
C ILE A 102 11.47 -1.98 -2.53
N GLU A 103 10.83 -1.21 -3.41
CA GLU A 103 9.75 -1.71 -4.25
C GLU A 103 10.23 -2.83 -5.17
N GLN A 104 11.34 -2.62 -5.88
CA GLN A 104 11.94 -3.63 -6.77
C GLN A 104 12.34 -4.91 -6.01
N GLU A 105 12.92 -4.77 -4.81
CA GLU A 105 13.21 -5.91 -3.92
C GLU A 105 11.91 -6.68 -3.55
N CYS A 106 10.81 -5.97 -3.31
CA CYS A 106 9.51 -6.58 -3.03
C CYS A 106 8.91 -7.26 -4.26
N LEU A 107 8.92 -6.60 -5.43
CA LEU A 107 8.41 -7.16 -6.68
C LEU A 107 9.12 -8.48 -7.02
N TYR A 108 10.46 -8.46 -6.98
CA TYR A 108 11.29 -9.64 -7.27
C TYR A 108 11.04 -10.79 -6.29
N ARG A 109 10.97 -10.50 -4.98
CA ARG A 109 10.85 -11.55 -3.95
C ARG A 109 9.44 -12.09 -3.77
N LEU A 110 8.42 -11.26 -4.03
CA LEU A 110 7.04 -11.59 -3.71
C LEU A 110 6.22 -11.99 -4.93
N ASN A 111 6.71 -11.69 -6.13
CA ASN A 111 6.05 -11.97 -7.41
C ASN A 111 4.53 -11.69 -7.39
N PRO A 112 4.12 -10.44 -7.10
CA PRO A 112 2.71 -10.10 -6.91
C PRO A 112 1.86 -10.32 -8.15
N ARG A 113 0.72 -10.98 -7.97
CA ARG A 113 -0.19 -11.41 -9.05
C ARG A 113 -0.61 -10.28 -10.01
N ASP A 114 -0.87 -9.08 -9.50
CA ASP A 114 -1.57 -8.02 -10.26
C ASP A 114 -0.65 -6.83 -10.62
N ASN A 115 0.66 -6.91 -10.38
CA ASN A 115 1.59 -5.82 -10.71
C ASN A 115 1.98 -5.73 -12.19
N GLU A 116 1.78 -6.82 -12.95
CA GLU A 116 2.02 -6.84 -14.41
C GLU A 116 0.89 -6.13 -15.18
N THR A 117 -0.26 -5.87 -14.54
CA THR A 117 -1.46 -5.34 -15.18
C THR A 117 -1.55 -3.81 -15.20
N GLY A 118 -0.47 -3.06 -14.92
CA GLY A 118 -0.50 -1.59 -15.05
C GLY A 118 0.84 -0.87 -14.84
N TRP A 119 1.36 -0.28 -15.92
CA TRP A 119 2.42 0.74 -15.96
C TRP A 119 2.04 1.79 -17.02
N PRO A 120 2.39 3.09 -16.87
CA PRO A 120 3.71 3.58 -16.45
C PRO A 120 3.73 4.43 -15.16
N ASP A 121 4.96 4.72 -14.77
CA ASP A 121 5.44 5.53 -13.66
C ASP A 121 4.59 6.77 -13.37
N GLU A 122 4.47 7.06 -12.07
CA GLU A 122 3.95 8.28 -11.47
C GLU A 122 3.20 9.25 -12.40
N VAL A 123 1.87 9.27 -12.27
CA VAL A 123 1.09 10.40 -12.78
C VAL A 123 1.51 11.65 -11.99
N PRO A 124 2.13 12.66 -12.63
CA PRO A 124 2.28 13.96 -12.01
C PRO A 124 0.86 14.52 -11.80
N PHE A 125 0.62 15.12 -10.64
CA PHE A 125 -0.52 15.99 -10.42
C PHE A 125 0.00 17.43 -10.40
#